data_AF-K1ZRQ3-F1
#
_entry.id   AF-K1ZRQ3-F1
#
_cell.length_a   1.000
_cell.length_b   1.000
_cell.length_c   1.000
_cell.angle_alpha   90.00
_cell.angle_beta   90.00
_cell.angle_gamma   90.00
#
_symmetry.space_group_name_H-M   'P 1'
#
loop_
_entity.id
_entity.type
_entity.pdbx_description
1 polymer ?
#
loop_
_entity_poly.entity_id
_entity_poly.type
_entity_poly.pdbx_seq_one_letter_code
_entity_poly.pdbx_strand_id
1 'polypeptide(L)'
;MPGQGQDKGHPVIGGGAMFKGRAAEKLTAGLPRRPCHELNQCPHEELQSPSRVHVDPYGHVHLCQGLSMGNMWQRPLSVLVREYEAGSHPICGPLVKGGPAQLARQYDVDHEGAYVDECHFCYLVRRALVGRFPEYLAPRQVYGLEEK
;
A
#
# COMPACT_ATOMS: atom_id res chain seq x y z
N MET A 1 -0.54 -1.31 -26.09
CA MET A 1 -1.55 -2.11 -25.34
C MET A 1 -0.84 -2.97 -24.31
N PRO A 2 -1.42 -3.25 -23.12
CA PRO A 2 -0.86 -4.25 -22.21
C PRO A 2 -0.67 -5.58 -22.97
N GLY A 3 0.56 -6.13 -22.96
CA GLY A 3 0.89 -7.36 -23.69
C GLY A 3 1.28 -7.19 -25.17
N GLN A 4 1.56 -5.98 -25.65
CA GLN A 4 2.13 -5.82 -26.99
C GLN A 4 3.52 -6.47 -27.04
N GLY A 5 3.67 -7.54 -27.84
CA GLY A 5 4.91 -8.31 -27.96
C GLY A 5 5.04 -9.50 -27.00
N GLN A 6 3.96 -9.93 -26.34
CA GLN A 6 3.96 -11.13 -25.49
C GLN A 6 3.01 -12.18 -26.04
N ASP A 7 3.55 -13.38 -26.31
CA ASP A 7 2.75 -14.55 -26.67
C ASP A 7 1.87 -14.96 -25.50
N LYS A 8 0.60 -15.26 -25.79
CA LYS A 8 -0.36 -15.72 -24.77
C LYS A 8 0.18 -16.99 -24.12
N GLY A 9 0.34 -16.96 -22.80
CA GLY A 9 0.82 -18.09 -22.00
C GLY A 9 2.32 -18.09 -21.72
N HIS A 10 3.10 -17.17 -22.31
CA HIS A 10 4.51 -17.03 -21.95
C HIS A 10 4.71 -16.23 -20.65
N PRO A 11 5.74 -16.55 -19.84
CA PRO A 11 6.08 -15.77 -18.66
C PRO A 11 6.36 -14.32 -19.04
N VAL A 12 5.72 -13.38 -18.33
CA VAL A 12 6.06 -11.97 -18.41
C VAL A 12 7.37 -11.76 -17.67
N ILE A 13 8.49 -11.76 -18.41
CA ILE A 13 9.82 -11.42 -17.89
C ILE A 13 9.94 -9.88 -17.89
N GLY A 14 9.32 -9.23 -16.91
CA GLY A 14 9.36 -7.77 -16.78
C GLY A 14 8.36 -7.23 -15.77
N GLY A 15 8.69 -6.07 -15.18
CA GLY A 15 7.93 -5.46 -14.08
C GLY A 15 8.39 -5.96 -12.70
N GLY A 16 8.44 -5.05 -11.72
CA GLY A 16 8.74 -5.41 -10.34
C GLY A 16 7.56 -6.15 -9.70
N ALA A 17 7.84 -7.24 -8.98
CA ALA A 17 6.84 -7.88 -8.13
C ALA A 17 6.50 -6.94 -6.95
N MET A 18 5.22 -6.91 -6.55
CA MET A 18 4.79 -6.20 -5.34
C MET A 18 4.25 -7.21 -4.34
N PHE A 19 4.95 -7.41 -3.22
CA PHE A 19 4.52 -8.37 -2.20
C PHE A 19 3.46 -7.76 -1.28
N LYS A 20 2.19 -7.99 -1.61
CA LYS A 20 1.02 -7.50 -0.86
C LYS A 20 0.04 -8.65 -0.62
N GLY A 21 -0.78 -8.55 0.43
CA GLY A 21 -1.75 -9.61 0.75
C GLY A 21 -1.05 -10.94 1.05
N ARG A 22 -1.63 -12.04 0.55
CA ARG A 22 -1.06 -13.39 0.69
C ARG A 22 0.35 -13.54 0.12
N ALA A 23 0.74 -12.74 -0.87
CA ALA A 23 2.09 -12.81 -1.43
C ALA A 23 3.15 -12.42 -0.40
N ALA A 24 2.87 -11.42 0.45
CA ALA A 24 3.77 -11.01 1.53
C ALA A 24 4.01 -12.15 2.55
N GLU A 25 3.04 -13.05 2.73
CA GLU A 25 3.13 -14.16 3.68
C GLU A 25 3.69 -15.45 3.07
N LYS A 26 3.34 -15.74 1.82
CA LYS A 26 3.55 -17.07 1.23
C LYS A 26 4.65 -17.12 0.17
N LEU A 27 5.00 -15.97 -0.41
CA LEU A 27 5.88 -15.91 -1.59
C LEU A 27 7.20 -15.19 -1.32
N THR A 28 7.55 -14.93 -0.05
CA THR A 28 8.76 -14.19 0.33
C THR A 28 9.93 -15.10 0.75
N ALA A 29 9.66 -16.39 0.98
CA ALA A 29 10.69 -17.36 1.38
C ALA A 29 11.75 -17.55 0.27
N GLY A 30 13.03 -17.48 0.66
CA GLY A 30 14.16 -17.65 -0.27
C GLY A 30 14.47 -16.43 -1.14
N LEU A 31 13.70 -15.35 -1.04
CA LEU A 31 13.97 -14.12 -1.78
C LEU A 31 15.04 -13.27 -1.08
N PRO A 32 15.84 -12.50 -1.85
CA PRO A 32 16.79 -11.55 -1.27
C PRO A 32 16.03 -10.52 -0.42
N ARG A 33 16.64 -10.13 0.71
CA ARG A 33 16.10 -9.14 1.64
C ARG A 33 17.10 -7.98 1.79
N ARG A 34 16.58 -6.77 1.94
CA ARG A 34 17.34 -5.54 2.20
C ARG A 34 16.97 -4.95 3.56
N PRO A 35 17.91 -4.26 4.24
CA PRO A 35 17.63 -3.60 5.51
C PRO A 35 16.42 -2.66 5.43
N CYS A 36 15.58 -2.66 6.46
CA CYS A 36 14.34 -1.88 6.47
C CYS A 36 14.56 -0.37 6.35
N HIS A 37 15.69 0.15 6.85
CA HIS A 37 16.04 1.57 6.77
C HIS A 37 16.31 2.07 5.34
N GLU A 38 16.61 1.17 4.40
CA GLU A 38 16.75 1.51 2.97
C GLU A 38 15.39 1.64 2.27
N LEU A 39 14.31 1.13 2.88
CA LEU A 39 12.96 1.13 2.30
C LEU A 39 12.24 2.43 2.66
N ASN A 40 12.76 3.54 2.14
CA ASN A 40 12.45 4.90 2.57
C ASN A 40 11.60 5.71 1.57
N GLN A 41 11.03 5.07 0.55
CA GLN A 41 10.10 5.69 -0.40
C GLN A 41 9.12 4.66 -0.97
N CYS A 42 8.08 5.11 -1.68
CA CYS A 42 7.24 4.23 -2.50
C CYS A 42 7.73 4.28 -3.96
N PRO A 43 8.18 3.15 -4.55
CA PRO A 43 8.65 3.16 -5.95
C PRO A 43 7.51 3.06 -6.98
N HIS A 44 6.25 2.94 -6.56
CA HIS A 44 5.12 2.61 -7.46
C HIS A 44 3.98 3.63 -7.52
N GLU A 45 3.75 4.37 -6.43
CA GLU A 45 2.64 5.32 -6.31
C GLU A 45 3.16 6.71 -6.01
N GLU A 46 2.64 7.71 -6.71
CA GLU A 46 2.85 9.12 -6.39
C GLU A 46 1.78 9.57 -5.38
N LEU A 47 2.08 9.42 -4.09
CA LEU A 47 1.11 9.65 -3.02
C LEU A 47 0.87 11.12 -2.71
N GLN A 48 1.80 12.03 -3.06
CA GLN A 48 1.63 13.46 -2.82
C GLN A 48 0.65 14.08 -3.83
N SER A 49 0.66 13.60 -5.07
CA SER A 49 -0.19 14.09 -6.16
C SER A 49 -0.63 12.94 -7.07
N PRO A 50 -1.53 12.06 -6.57
CA PRO A 50 -1.94 10.86 -7.30
C PRO A 50 -2.68 11.21 -8.59
N SER A 51 -2.27 10.59 -9.70
CA SER A 51 -2.93 10.73 -11.01
C SER A 51 -4.08 9.75 -11.23
N ARG A 52 -4.20 8.73 -10.36
CA ARG A 52 -5.24 7.70 -10.39
C ARG A 52 -5.63 7.31 -8.96
N VAL A 53 -6.83 6.75 -8.84
CA VAL A 53 -7.31 6.09 -7.62
C VAL A 53 -8.02 4.79 -8.00
N HIS A 54 -8.09 3.86 -7.07
CA HIS A 54 -8.86 2.62 -7.22
C HIS A 54 -10.11 2.73 -6.36
N VAL A 55 -11.24 2.24 -6.84
CA VAL A 55 -12.49 2.23 -6.07
C VAL A 55 -12.91 0.79 -5.87
N ASP A 56 -13.20 0.40 -4.63
CA ASP A 56 -13.68 -0.93 -4.31
C ASP A 56 -15.22 -1.01 -4.21
N PRO A 57 -15.79 -2.23 -4.16
CA PRO A 57 -17.24 -2.42 -4.02
C PRO A 57 -17.84 -1.93 -2.70
N TYR A 58 -17.04 -1.53 -1.72
CA TYR A 58 -17.49 -0.96 -0.44
C TYR A 58 -17.43 0.57 -0.44
N GLY A 59 -17.05 1.18 -1.57
CA GLY A 59 -16.95 2.61 -1.74
C GLY A 59 -15.62 3.20 -1.27
N HIS A 60 -14.66 2.40 -0.80
CA HIS A 60 -13.34 2.94 -0.45
C HIS A 60 -12.61 3.41 -1.70
N VAL A 61 -12.09 4.63 -1.62
CA VAL A 61 -11.24 5.22 -2.66
C VAL A 61 -9.80 5.07 -2.20
N HIS A 62 -9.02 4.28 -2.95
CA HIS A 62 -7.68 3.87 -2.58
C HIS A 62 -6.60 4.57 -3.41
N LEU A 63 -5.53 4.95 -2.72
CA LEU A 63 -4.29 5.48 -3.30
C LEU A 63 -3.29 4.35 -3.61
N CYS A 64 -3.38 3.26 -2.85
CA CYS A 64 -2.71 1.98 -3.04
C CYS A 64 -3.63 0.90 -2.45
N GLN A 65 -3.50 -0.37 -2.83
CA GLN A 65 -4.31 -1.45 -2.25
C GLN A 65 -4.29 -1.40 -0.71
N GLY A 66 -5.45 -1.17 -0.09
CA GLY A 66 -5.61 -1.07 1.36
C GLY A 66 -5.39 0.31 1.97
N LEU A 67 -4.86 1.28 1.21
CA LEU A 67 -4.62 2.65 1.66
C LEU A 67 -5.74 3.57 1.13
N SER A 68 -6.71 3.87 1.98
CA SER A 68 -7.91 4.63 1.61
C SER A 68 -7.76 6.12 1.89
N MET A 69 -8.13 6.96 0.93
CA MET A 69 -8.27 8.40 1.13
C MET A 69 -9.64 8.79 1.69
N GLY A 70 -10.59 7.85 1.74
CA GLY A 70 -11.97 8.06 2.18
C GLY A 70 -12.95 7.12 1.47
N ASN A 71 -14.24 7.30 1.75
CA ASN A 71 -15.32 6.47 1.20
C ASN A 71 -16.30 7.30 0.36
N MET A 72 -16.49 6.94 -0.91
CA MET A 72 -17.29 7.70 -1.87
C MET A 72 -18.80 7.64 -1.60
N TRP A 73 -19.26 6.67 -0.82
CA TRP A 73 -20.67 6.58 -0.40
C TRP A 73 -20.97 7.53 0.76
N GLN A 74 -19.96 7.94 1.52
CA GLN A 74 -20.08 8.91 2.60
C GLN A 74 -19.85 10.35 2.11
N ARG A 75 -18.90 10.54 1.17
CA ARG A 75 -18.55 11.85 0.59
C ARG A 75 -18.36 11.72 -0.92
N PRO A 76 -18.82 12.67 -1.74
CA PRO A 76 -18.65 12.57 -3.20
C PRO A 76 -17.18 12.39 -3.60
N LEU A 77 -16.90 11.51 -4.56
CA LEU A 77 -15.54 11.22 -5.04
C LEU A 77 -14.78 12.50 -5.46
N SER A 78 -15.44 13.42 -6.15
CA SER A 78 -14.84 14.69 -6.58
C SER A 78 -14.37 15.55 -5.40
N VAL A 79 -15.07 15.49 -4.27
CA VAL A 79 -14.71 16.19 -3.04
C VAL A 79 -13.51 15.51 -2.38
N LEU A 80 -13.52 14.17 -2.27
CA LEU A 80 -12.40 13.40 -1.73
C LEU A 80 -11.09 13.67 -2.48
N VAL A 81 -11.14 13.69 -3.82
CA VAL A 81 -9.97 13.96 -4.66
C VAL A 81 -9.50 15.40 -4.52
N ARG A 82 -10.41 16.38 -4.56
CA ARG A 82 -10.07 17.81 -4.49
C ARG A 82 -9.44 18.21 -3.16
N GLU A 83 -9.89 17.60 -2.06
CA GLU A 83 -9.48 17.95 -0.70
C GLU A 83 -8.41 17.01 -0.15
N TYR A 84 -7.96 16.02 -0.93
CA TYR A 84 -6.89 15.14 -0.51
C TYR A 84 -5.58 15.91 -0.34
N GLU A 85 -4.97 15.75 0.83
CA GLU A 85 -3.69 16.33 1.16
C GLU A 85 -2.87 15.28 1.89
N ALA A 86 -1.76 14.86 1.28
CA ALA A 86 -0.99 13.72 1.75
C ALA A 86 -0.34 13.95 3.12
N GLY A 87 0.09 15.19 3.43
CA GLY A 87 0.81 15.53 4.65
C GLY A 87 -0.03 15.41 5.92
N SER A 88 -1.33 15.70 5.84
CA SER A 88 -2.31 15.57 6.93
C SER A 88 -2.91 14.18 7.04
N HIS A 89 -2.81 13.36 5.99
CA HIS A 89 -3.27 11.99 6.02
C HIS A 89 -2.37 11.12 6.93
N PRO A 90 -2.90 10.43 7.96
CA PRO A 90 -2.09 9.78 9.00
C PRO A 90 -1.16 8.70 8.44
N ILE A 91 -1.58 7.99 7.38
CA ILE A 91 -0.74 6.97 6.73
C ILE A 91 0.10 7.51 5.57
N CYS A 92 -0.47 8.31 4.64
CA CYS A 92 0.28 8.84 3.50
C CYS A 92 1.36 9.85 3.91
N GLY A 93 1.12 10.69 4.92
CA GLY A 93 2.09 11.70 5.35
C GLY A 93 3.46 11.10 5.71
N PRO A 94 3.52 10.08 6.59
CA PRO A 94 4.75 9.35 6.87
C PRO A 94 5.33 8.66 5.64
N LEU A 95 4.49 8.03 4.80
CA LEU A 95 4.93 7.33 3.60
C LEU A 95 5.59 8.27 2.57
N VAL A 96 5.06 9.49 2.40
CA VAL A 96 5.65 10.52 1.54
C VAL A 96 6.96 11.03 2.13
N LYS A 97 7.04 11.20 3.45
CA LYS A 97 8.23 11.74 4.13
C LYS A 97 9.43 10.79 4.12
N GLY A 98 9.20 9.48 4.17
CA GLY A 98 10.29 8.51 4.26
C GLY A 98 9.84 7.06 4.13
N GLY A 99 8.81 6.80 3.35
CA GLY A 99 8.37 5.46 2.99
C GLY A 99 7.92 4.60 4.17
N PRO A 100 7.90 3.27 4.01
CA PRO A 100 7.46 2.36 5.06
C PRO A 100 8.35 2.41 6.32
N ALA A 101 9.65 2.70 6.18
CA ALA A 101 10.54 2.91 7.32
C ALA A 101 10.08 4.07 8.21
N GLN A 102 9.71 5.20 7.62
CA GLN A 102 9.19 6.34 8.37
C GLN A 102 7.82 6.06 8.98
N LEU A 103 6.93 5.35 8.26
CA LEU A 103 5.63 4.96 8.80
C LEU A 103 5.76 4.05 10.04
N ALA A 104 6.64 3.06 9.96
CA ALA A 104 6.92 2.14 11.06
C ALA A 104 7.48 2.88 12.28
N ARG A 105 8.48 3.75 12.07
CA ARG A 105 9.08 4.58 13.12
C ARG A 105 8.07 5.53 13.77
N GLN A 106 7.23 6.19 12.97
CA GLN A 106 6.28 7.17 13.49
C GLN A 106 5.23 6.55 14.41
N TYR A 107 4.85 5.30 14.17
CA TYR A 107 3.81 4.60 14.94
C TYR A 107 4.34 3.49 15.84
N ASP A 108 5.66 3.39 15.99
CA ASP A 108 6.34 2.40 16.85
C ASP A 108 5.85 0.97 16.58
N VAL A 109 5.81 0.59 15.30
CA VAL A 109 5.34 -0.73 14.88
C VAL A 109 6.44 -1.75 15.08
N ASP A 110 6.17 -2.84 15.79
CA ASP A 110 7.10 -3.98 15.89
C ASP A 110 7.30 -4.64 14.53
N HIS A 111 8.56 -4.82 14.13
CA HIS A 111 8.92 -5.24 12.78
C HIS A 111 10.31 -5.90 12.72
N GLU A 112 10.55 -6.70 11.68
CA GLU A 112 11.84 -7.32 11.41
C GLU A 112 12.86 -6.31 10.82
N GLY A 113 14.14 -6.67 10.84
CA GLY A 113 15.21 -5.77 10.38
C GLY A 113 15.38 -5.66 8.85
N ALA A 114 14.76 -6.55 8.06
CA ALA A 114 14.94 -6.58 6.61
C ALA A 114 13.68 -7.09 5.88
N TYR A 115 13.47 -6.69 4.64
CA TYR A 115 12.32 -7.12 3.82
C TYR A 115 12.70 -7.31 2.36
N VAL A 116 11.84 -7.99 1.60
CA VAL A 116 12.08 -8.26 0.17
C VAL A 116 12.10 -6.96 -0.62
N ASP A 117 11.09 -6.12 -0.40
CA ASP A 117 10.92 -4.83 -1.06
C ASP A 117 10.11 -3.86 -0.18
N GLU A 118 9.93 -2.64 -0.67
CA GLU A 118 9.16 -1.57 -0.04
C GLU A 118 7.69 -1.98 0.12
N CYS A 119 7.13 -2.70 -0.86
CA CYS A 119 5.74 -3.15 -0.83
C CYS A 119 5.48 -4.18 0.28
N HIS A 120 6.40 -5.15 0.46
CA HIS A 120 6.37 -6.13 1.53
C HIS A 120 6.35 -5.43 2.88
N PHE A 121 7.33 -4.54 3.12
CA PHE A 121 7.42 -3.85 4.40
C PHE A 121 6.22 -2.93 4.64
N CYS A 122 5.85 -2.11 3.65
CA CYS A 122 4.71 -1.22 3.72
C CYS A 122 3.39 -1.96 3.97
N TYR A 123 3.20 -3.12 3.37
CA TYR A 123 2.03 -3.95 3.61
C TYR A 123 1.96 -4.42 5.08
N LEU A 124 3.06 -4.97 5.62
CA LEU A 124 3.10 -5.48 6.99
C LEU A 124 2.92 -4.39 8.04
N VAL A 125 3.57 -3.24 7.86
CA VAL A 125 3.41 -2.07 8.75
C VAL A 125 1.97 -1.60 8.74
N ARG A 126 1.37 -1.42 7.55
CA ARG A 126 -0.04 -1.03 7.45
C ARG A 126 -0.95 -2.09 8.06
N ARG A 127 -0.70 -3.39 7.86
CA ARG A 127 -1.49 -4.46 8.47
C ARG A 127 -1.52 -4.35 10.00
N ALA A 128 -0.38 -4.11 10.63
CA ALA A 128 -0.30 -3.92 12.08
C ALA A 128 -1.10 -2.70 12.57
N LEU A 129 -1.25 -1.69 11.70
CA LEU A 129 -1.93 -0.43 12.01
C LEU A 129 -3.44 -0.43 11.69
N VAL A 130 -3.98 -1.46 11.03
CA VAL A 130 -5.41 -1.53 10.63
C VAL A 130 -6.36 -1.28 11.80
N GLY A 131 -6.05 -1.84 12.98
CA GLY A 131 -6.87 -1.66 14.18
C GLY A 131 -6.91 -0.22 14.70
N ARG A 132 -5.84 0.55 14.46
CA ARG A 132 -5.69 1.94 14.91
C ARG A 132 -6.23 2.96 13.91
N PHE A 133 -6.19 2.64 12.62
CA PHE A 133 -6.62 3.53 11.54
C PHE A 133 -7.61 2.86 10.57
N PRO A 134 -8.75 2.34 11.04
CA PRO A 134 -9.68 1.55 10.22
C PRO A 134 -10.30 2.32 9.06
N GLU A 135 -10.40 3.66 9.14
CA GLU A 135 -10.93 4.50 8.05
C GLU A 135 -9.92 4.70 6.90
N TYR A 136 -8.62 4.64 7.22
CA TYR A 136 -7.53 4.88 6.27
C TYR A 136 -6.89 3.58 5.77
N LEU A 137 -7.08 2.49 6.50
CA LEU A 137 -6.53 1.16 6.24
C LEU A 137 -7.67 0.16 6.06
N ALA A 138 -8.26 0.20 4.86
CA ALA A 138 -9.49 -0.50 4.55
C ALA A 138 -9.47 -1.06 3.11
N PRO A 139 -10.31 -2.05 2.79
CA PRO A 139 -11.10 -2.84 3.74
C PRO A 139 -10.22 -3.89 4.45
N ARG A 140 -10.65 -4.44 5.58
CA ARG A 140 -9.85 -5.38 6.40
C ARG A 140 -9.40 -6.62 5.60
N GLN A 141 -10.19 -7.02 4.62
CA GLN A 141 -9.97 -8.20 3.80
C GLN A 141 -8.72 -8.10 2.91
N VAL A 142 -8.33 -6.90 2.45
CA VAL A 142 -7.07 -6.74 1.69
C VAL A 142 -5.84 -7.01 2.56
N TYR A 143 -6.01 -6.98 3.88
CA TYR A 143 -5.01 -7.31 4.88
C TYR A 143 -5.11 -8.75 5.40
N GLY A 144 -6.00 -9.57 4.82
CA GLY A 144 -6.23 -10.95 5.26
C GLY A 144 -6.95 -11.03 6.61
N LEU A 145 -7.64 -9.96 7.02
CA LEU A 145 -8.39 -9.90 8.27
C LEU A 145 -9.90 -10.01 8.01
N GLU A 146 -10.62 -10.62 8.94
CA GLU A 146 -12.08 -10.69 8.91
C GLU A 146 -12.71 -9.31 9.14
N GLU A 147 -13.92 -9.12 8.60
CA GLU A 147 -14.76 -7.97 8.93
C GLU A 147 -15.09 -7.96 10.43
N LYS A 148 -15.31 -6.76 10.99
CA LYS A 148 -15.77 -6.62 12.38
C LYS A 148 -17.28 -6.56 12.42
#